data_AF-A0A955N187-F1
#
_entry.id   AF-A0A955N187-F1
#
_cell.length_a   1.000
_cell.length_b   1.000
_cell.length_c   1.000
_cell.angle_alpha   90.00
_cell.angle_beta   90.00
_cell.angle_gamma   90.00
#
_symmetry.space_group_name_H-M   'P 1'
#
loop_
_entity.id
_entity.type
_entity.pdbx_description
1 polymer ?
#
loop_
_entity_poly.entity_id
_entity_poly.type
_entity_poly.pdbx_seq_one_letter_code
_entity_poly.pdbx_strand_id
1 'polypeptide(L)'
;MIDRNARGSANRFLLILISAIAMLGVLGFVLFNLGRQSMPVTQGAKDENSKQSLFLYCAAGIRPPVEEVAAQYEKEYGTPIQIQYGGSNTLLSQIDVGKTGDLYIAADDNYINLAREKGLVKEAIPLALMRPVLAVKKGNPKNIHAIEDLLRDDVKTALGNPDQAAIGKTTRKLLEDSGYWDRVQGHVTKTGVFKPTVPEVANDVKIGSVDVGVVWDSTLPLYPDLEAVRTPTLDAGTGSVMIGVLTSS
;
A
#
# COMPACT_ATOMS: atom_id res chain seq x y z
N MET A 1 56.71 -45.12 23.16
CA MET A 1 55.25 -45.11 22.91
C MET A 1 54.99 -43.88 22.06
N ILE A 2 55.09 -44.02 20.72
CA ILE A 2 55.00 -42.91 19.76
C ILE A 2 53.62 -42.96 19.09
N ASP A 3 53.04 -41.78 19.03
CA ASP A 3 51.64 -41.44 18.82
C ASP A 3 51.06 -41.94 17.49
N ARG A 4 50.01 -42.78 17.56
CA ARG A 4 49.25 -43.31 16.40
C ARG A 4 48.18 -42.32 15.89
N ASN A 5 47.96 -41.17 16.55
CA ASN A 5 46.87 -40.24 16.19
C ASN A 5 47.20 -39.24 15.07
N ALA A 6 48.47 -39.05 14.68
CA ALA A 6 48.83 -38.05 13.67
C ALA A 6 48.46 -38.44 12.22
N ARG A 7 48.30 -39.74 11.92
CA ARG A 7 47.99 -40.21 10.55
C ARG A 7 46.49 -40.09 10.19
N GLY A 8 45.60 -40.04 11.17
CA GLY A 8 44.15 -39.94 10.94
C GLY A 8 43.67 -38.54 10.56
N SER A 9 44.31 -37.49 11.09
CA SER A 9 43.90 -36.10 10.81
C SER A 9 44.37 -35.62 9.42
N ALA A 10 45.55 -36.05 8.98
CA ALA A 10 46.09 -35.69 7.67
C ALA A 10 45.22 -36.23 6.52
N ASN A 11 44.72 -37.47 6.62
CA ASN A 11 43.80 -38.03 5.62
C ASN A 11 42.43 -37.34 5.62
N ARG A 12 41.94 -36.88 6.78
CA ARG A 12 40.69 -36.11 6.86
C ARG A 12 40.84 -34.71 6.25
N PHE A 13 41.96 -34.04 6.50
CA PHE A 13 42.26 -32.75 5.87
C PHE A 13 42.42 -32.87 4.34
N LEU A 14 43.10 -33.92 3.87
CA LEU A 14 43.26 -34.19 2.44
C LEU A 14 41.91 -34.48 1.77
N LEU A 15 41.01 -35.23 2.42
CA LEU A 15 39.67 -35.50 1.91
C LEU A 15 38.77 -34.25 1.88
N ILE A 16 38.90 -33.35 2.85
CA ILE A 16 38.17 -32.06 2.87
C ILE A 16 38.70 -31.11 1.78
N LEU A 17 40.01 -31.10 1.53
CA LEU A 17 40.60 -30.33 0.44
C LEU A 17 40.17 -30.84 -0.94
N ILE A 18 40.14 -32.16 -1.13
CA ILE A 18 39.67 -32.77 -2.38
C ILE A 18 38.18 -32.50 -2.61
N SER A 19 37.34 -32.56 -1.57
CA SER A 19 35.91 -32.25 -1.69
C SER A 19 35.64 -30.76 -1.95
N ALA A 20 36.42 -29.85 -1.36
CA ALA A 20 36.33 -28.42 -1.62
C ALA A 20 36.72 -28.06 -3.06
N ILE A 21 37.78 -28.68 -3.59
CA ILE A 21 38.21 -28.50 -4.99
C ILE A 21 37.16 -29.07 -5.96
N ALA A 22 36.59 -30.24 -5.65
CA ALA A 22 35.50 -30.81 -6.45
C ALA A 22 34.25 -29.91 -6.45
N MET A 23 33.90 -29.30 -5.31
CA MET A 23 32.74 -28.42 -5.19
C MET A 23 32.95 -27.08 -5.94
N LEU A 24 34.16 -26.53 -5.91
CA LEU A 24 34.53 -25.36 -6.72
C LEU A 24 34.52 -25.66 -8.22
N GLY A 25 34.96 -26.86 -8.62
CA GLY A 25 34.88 -27.32 -10.01
C GLY A 25 33.43 -27.46 -10.51
N VAL A 26 32.54 -28.01 -9.68
CA VAL A 26 31.10 -28.10 -9.99
C VAL A 26 30.45 -26.71 -10.08
N LEU A 27 30.78 -25.80 -9.16
CA LEU A 27 30.25 -24.44 -9.20
C LEU A 27 30.76 -23.66 -10.43
N GLY A 28 32.04 -23.82 -10.78
CA GLY A 28 32.60 -23.25 -12.01
C GLY A 28 31.97 -23.83 -13.28
N PHE A 29 31.70 -25.13 -13.31
CA PHE A 29 31.00 -25.78 -14.43
C PHE A 29 29.53 -25.32 -14.54
N VAL A 30 28.83 -25.13 -13.42
CA VAL A 30 27.46 -24.59 -13.40
C VAL A 30 27.45 -23.14 -13.91
N LEU A 31 28.37 -22.28 -13.44
CA LEU A 31 28.48 -20.90 -13.90
C LEU A 31 28.91 -20.79 -15.37
N PHE A 32 29.81 -21.66 -15.83
CA PHE A 32 30.22 -21.73 -17.23
C PHE A 32 29.08 -22.20 -18.16
N ASN A 33 28.20 -23.09 -17.69
CA ASN A 33 27.01 -23.51 -18.43
C ASN A 33 25.88 -22.48 -18.37
N LEU A 34 25.72 -21.75 -17.27
CA LEU A 34 24.80 -20.61 -17.17
C LEU A 34 25.20 -19.45 -18.08
N GLY A 35 26.50 -19.21 -18.29
CA GLY A 35 27.01 -18.23 -19.24
C GLY A 35 26.95 -18.64 -20.72
N ARG A 36 26.60 -19.91 -21.02
CA ARG A 36 26.52 -20.46 -22.39
C ARG A 36 25.10 -20.69 -22.90
N GLN A 37 24.07 -20.43 -22.10
CA GLN A 37 22.71 -20.30 -22.63
C GLN A 37 22.63 -19.00 -23.43
N SER A 38 22.98 -19.13 -24.71
CA SER A 38 22.59 -18.17 -25.74
C SER A 38 21.07 -18.13 -25.72
N MET A 39 20.50 -17.13 -25.05
CA MET A 39 19.08 -16.84 -25.21
C MET A 39 18.86 -16.56 -26.70
N PRO A 40 17.91 -17.23 -27.37
CA PRO A 40 17.51 -16.77 -28.69
C PRO A 40 17.06 -15.33 -28.51
N VAL A 41 17.70 -14.40 -29.25
CA VAL A 41 17.12 -13.08 -29.50
C VAL A 41 15.90 -13.35 -30.37
N THR A 42 14.80 -13.73 -29.73
CA THR A 42 13.48 -13.56 -30.31
C THR A 42 13.30 -12.06 -30.36
N GLN A 43 13.60 -11.47 -31.52
CA GLN A 43 12.95 -10.23 -31.91
C GLN A 43 11.46 -10.49 -31.72
N GLY A 44 10.91 -9.96 -30.62
CA GLY A 44 9.48 -9.92 -30.41
C GLY A 44 8.92 -9.13 -31.57
N ALA A 45 8.44 -9.83 -32.58
CA ALA A 45 7.37 -9.32 -33.41
C ALA A 45 6.34 -8.78 -32.41
N LYS A 46 6.02 -7.49 -32.50
CA LYS A 46 4.83 -6.97 -31.84
C LYS A 46 3.69 -7.84 -32.34
N ASP A 47 3.17 -8.69 -31.47
CA ASP A 47 1.85 -9.28 -31.67
C ASP A 47 0.88 -8.11 -31.71
N GLU A 48 0.56 -7.63 -32.91
CA GLU A 48 -0.44 -6.59 -33.19
C GLU A 48 -1.84 -6.99 -32.74
N ASN A 49 -2.00 -8.20 -32.20
CA ASN A 49 -3.26 -8.76 -31.70
C ASN A 49 -3.26 -9.10 -30.20
N SER A 50 -2.20 -8.75 -29.45
CA SER A 50 -2.31 -8.70 -27.99
C SER A 50 -3.11 -7.45 -27.62
N LYS A 51 -4.34 -7.62 -27.12
CA LYS A 51 -5.11 -6.50 -26.59
C LYS A 51 -4.30 -5.88 -25.46
N GLN A 52 -3.79 -4.66 -25.68
CA GLN A 52 -2.98 -3.96 -24.69
C GLN A 52 -3.81 -3.75 -23.42
N SER A 53 -3.40 -4.37 -22.32
CA SER A 53 -4.02 -4.16 -21.01
C SER A 53 -3.71 -2.76 -20.50
N LEU A 54 -4.68 -2.12 -19.86
CA LEU A 54 -4.43 -0.88 -19.12
C LEU A 54 -3.85 -1.21 -17.74
N PHE A 55 -2.89 -0.41 -17.26
CA PHE A 55 -2.36 -0.53 -15.91
C PHE A 55 -2.82 0.64 -15.03
N LEU A 56 -3.52 0.30 -13.95
CA LEU A 56 -4.16 1.23 -13.03
C LEU A 56 -3.53 1.15 -11.63
N TYR A 57 -3.01 2.26 -11.14
CA TYR A 57 -2.70 2.44 -9.73
C TYR A 57 -3.95 2.93 -8.98
N CYS A 58 -4.39 2.22 -7.96
CA CYS A 58 -5.65 2.53 -7.27
C CYS A 58 -5.51 2.57 -5.74
N ALA A 59 -5.98 3.63 -5.11
CA ALA A 59 -6.02 3.71 -3.65
C ALA A 59 -6.82 2.53 -3.05
N ALA A 60 -6.29 1.86 -2.04
CA ALA A 60 -6.88 0.62 -1.53
C ALA A 60 -8.31 0.79 -0.96
N GLY A 61 -8.67 1.99 -0.48
CA GLY A 61 -9.99 2.29 0.10
C GLY A 61 -11.16 2.26 -0.88
N ILE A 62 -10.88 2.28 -2.18
CA ILE A 62 -11.88 2.33 -3.26
C ILE A 62 -11.85 1.05 -4.12
N ARG A 63 -11.19 -0.01 -3.63
CA ARG A 63 -11.06 -1.28 -4.35
C ARG A 63 -12.42 -1.86 -4.79
N PRO A 64 -13.44 -2.02 -3.92
CA PRO A 64 -14.67 -2.70 -4.34
C PRO A 64 -15.37 -2.07 -5.56
N PRO A 65 -15.67 -0.75 -5.60
CA PRO A 65 -16.28 -0.17 -6.78
C PRO A 65 -15.36 -0.20 -8.01
N VAL A 66 -14.04 -0.13 -7.84
CA VAL A 66 -13.10 -0.17 -8.96
C VAL A 66 -12.99 -1.57 -9.58
N GLU A 67 -13.05 -2.64 -8.78
CA GLU A 67 -13.07 -4.01 -9.29
C GLU A 67 -14.33 -4.29 -10.13
N GLU A 68 -15.49 -3.78 -9.69
CA GLU A 68 -16.74 -3.89 -10.44
C GLU A 68 -16.66 -3.14 -11.79
N VAL A 69 -16.18 -1.89 -11.77
CA VAL A 69 -16.01 -1.09 -12.99
C VAL A 69 -14.99 -1.70 -13.94
N ALA A 70 -13.88 -2.25 -13.42
CA ALA A 70 -12.87 -2.90 -14.24
C ALA A 70 -13.40 -4.15 -14.95
N ALA A 71 -14.18 -4.99 -14.24
CA ALA A 71 -14.82 -6.15 -14.83
C ALA A 71 -15.84 -5.75 -15.91
N GLN A 72 -16.60 -4.68 -15.69
CA GLN A 72 -17.52 -4.14 -16.69
C GLN A 72 -16.77 -3.63 -17.93
N TYR A 73 -15.69 -2.88 -17.74
CA TYR A 73 -14.86 -2.36 -18.84
C TYR A 73 -14.27 -3.48 -19.69
N GLU A 74 -13.75 -4.54 -19.06
CA GLU A 74 -13.22 -5.70 -19.78
C GLU A 74 -14.33 -6.43 -20.57
N LYS A 75 -15.54 -6.57 -20.00
CA LYS A 75 -16.67 -7.19 -20.69
C LYS A 75 -17.12 -6.37 -21.91
N GLU A 76 -17.12 -5.05 -21.82
CA GLU A 76 -17.63 -4.15 -22.85
C GLU A 76 -16.61 -3.90 -23.97
N TYR A 77 -15.35 -3.66 -23.61
CA TYR A 77 -14.28 -3.28 -24.55
C TYR A 77 -13.30 -4.42 -24.83
N GLY A 78 -13.44 -5.54 -24.14
CA GLY A 78 -12.54 -6.69 -24.27
C GLY A 78 -11.12 -6.41 -23.80
N THR A 79 -10.88 -5.30 -23.09
CA THR A 79 -9.56 -4.82 -22.68
C THR A 79 -9.40 -4.98 -21.17
N PRO A 80 -8.48 -5.84 -20.70
CA PRO A 80 -8.29 -6.07 -19.27
C PRO A 80 -7.61 -4.86 -18.60
N ILE A 81 -7.95 -4.62 -17.33
CA ILE A 81 -7.30 -3.63 -16.48
C ILE A 81 -6.49 -4.37 -15.41
N GLN A 82 -5.17 -4.23 -15.47
CA GLN A 82 -4.27 -4.68 -14.40
C GLN A 82 -4.25 -3.61 -13.32
N ILE A 83 -4.52 -4.00 -12.06
CA ILE A 83 -4.68 -3.02 -10.97
C ILE A 83 -3.67 -3.26 -9.86
N GLN A 84 -2.94 -2.21 -9.50
CA GLN A 84 -2.09 -2.19 -8.31
C GLN A 84 -2.73 -1.34 -7.21
N TYR A 85 -3.03 -1.97 -6.07
CA TYR A 85 -3.60 -1.29 -4.91
C TYR A 85 -2.56 -0.85 -3.89
N GLY A 86 -2.80 0.27 -3.21
CA GLY A 86 -1.95 0.74 -2.12
C GLY A 86 -2.37 2.07 -1.50
N GLY A 87 -1.52 2.63 -0.65
CA GLY A 87 -1.68 3.99 -0.13
C GLY A 87 -1.46 5.02 -1.22
N SER A 88 -2.27 6.08 -1.29
CA SER A 88 -2.23 7.05 -2.38
C SER A 88 -0.84 7.66 -2.58
N ASN A 89 -0.12 8.01 -1.52
CA ASN A 89 1.23 8.57 -1.65
C ASN A 89 2.27 7.50 -2.03
N THR A 90 2.11 6.28 -1.53
CA THR A 90 2.97 5.15 -1.88
C THR A 90 2.90 4.87 -3.37
N LEU A 91 1.69 4.82 -3.94
CA LEU A 91 1.49 4.62 -5.38
C LEU A 91 2.04 5.79 -6.18
N LEU A 92 1.81 7.04 -5.75
CA LEU A 92 2.39 8.21 -6.40
C LEU A 92 3.92 8.14 -6.45
N SER A 93 4.56 7.71 -5.37
CA SER A 93 6.02 7.54 -5.32
C SER A 93 6.50 6.48 -6.32
N GLN A 94 5.74 5.39 -6.49
CA GLN A 94 6.06 4.36 -7.48
C GLN A 94 5.87 4.85 -8.91
N ILE A 95 4.81 5.60 -9.20
CA ILE A 95 4.61 6.25 -10.51
C ILE A 95 5.78 7.19 -10.80
N ASP A 96 6.21 7.97 -9.81
CA ASP A 96 7.30 8.93 -9.96
C ASP A 96 8.65 8.26 -10.27
N VAL A 97 8.94 7.13 -9.63
CA VAL A 97 10.17 6.36 -9.86
C VAL A 97 10.10 5.53 -11.16
N GLY A 98 9.00 4.82 -11.36
CA GLY A 98 8.85 3.87 -12.46
C GLY A 98 8.55 4.52 -13.80
N LYS A 99 7.83 5.66 -13.79
CA LYS A 99 7.32 6.33 -15.00
C LYS A 99 6.55 5.38 -15.93
N THR A 100 5.77 4.48 -15.34
CA THR A 100 4.94 3.49 -16.04
C THR A 100 3.48 3.58 -15.59
N GLY A 101 2.61 2.93 -16.36
CA GLY A 101 1.17 2.82 -16.09
C GLY A 101 0.35 3.87 -16.81
N ASP A 102 -0.97 3.66 -16.76
CA ASP A 102 -1.93 4.43 -17.55
C ASP A 102 -2.82 5.33 -16.71
N LEU A 103 -3.28 4.82 -15.57
CA LEU A 103 -4.27 5.47 -14.75
C LEU A 103 -3.80 5.50 -13.29
N TYR A 104 -4.16 6.56 -12.58
CA TYR A 104 -3.93 6.72 -11.15
C TYR A 104 -5.18 7.24 -10.46
N ILE A 105 -5.80 6.41 -9.62
CA ILE A 105 -6.92 6.84 -8.76
C ILE A 105 -6.40 7.09 -7.36
N ALA A 106 -6.38 8.36 -6.97
CA ALA A 106 -6.10 8.79 -5.61
C ALA A 106 -7.39 9.02 -4.83
N ALA A 107 -7.34 8.78 -3.53
CA ALA A 107 -8.44 9.03 -2.61
C ALA A 107 -8.35 10.44 -1.98
N ASP A 108 -7.62 11.37 -2.59
CA ASP A 108 -7.54 12.78 -2.19
C ASP A 108 -6.88 13.57 -3.34
N ASP A 109 -7.44 14.73 -3.66
CA ASP A 109 -7.04 15.57 -4.78
C ASP A 109 -5.64 16.17 -4.61
N ASN A 110 -5.14 16.29 -3.38
CA ASN A 110 -3.78 16.79 -3.14
C ASN A 110 -2.72 15.88 -3.79
N TYR A 111 -2.95 14.57 -3.89
CA TYR A 111 -1.98 13.68 -4.57
C TYR A 111 -2.06 13.79 -6.08
N ILE A 112 -3.23 14.06 -6.64
CA ILE A 112 -3.37 14.33 -8.07
C ILE A 112 -2.74 15.68 -8.43
N ASN A 113 -2.91 16.69 -7.59
CA ASN A 113 -2.25 17.98 -7.76
C ASN A 113 -0.73 17.85 -7.65
N LEU A 114 -0.23 17.11 -6.66
CA LEU A 114 1.20 16.81 -6.56
C LEU A 114 1.73 16.02 -7.78
N ALA A 115 0.94 15.08 -8.30
CA ALA A 115 1.30 14.35 -9.52
C ALA A 115 1.37 15.28 -10.75
N ARG A 116 0.45 16.25 -10.86
CA ARG A 116 0.49 17.28 -11.91
C ARG A 116 1.71 18.18 -11.79
N GLU A 117 2.04 18.64 -10.58
CA GLU A 117 3.24 19.45 -10.31
C GLU A 117 4.52 18.71 -10.72
N LYS A 118 4.54 17.38 -10.54
CA LYS A 118 5.64 16.50 -10.98
C LYS A 118 5.60 16.15 -12.48
N GLY A 119 4.62 16.64 -13.23
CA GLY A 119 4.45 16.32 -14.66
C GLY A 119 4.12 14.85 -14.91
N LEU A 120 3.41 14.19 -14.00
CA LEU A 120 3.04 12.77 -14.09
C LEU A 120 1.62 12.53 -14.60
N VAL A 121 0.76 13.55 -14.59
CA VAL A 121 -0.67 13.46 -14.94
C VAL A 121 -1.00 14.46 -16.04
N LYS A 122 -1.55 13.97 -17.17
CA LYS A 122 -2.00 14.79 -18.32
C LYS A 122 -3.39 15.38 -18.07
N GLU A 123 -4.30 14.56 -17.57
CA GLU A 123 -5.70 14.90 -17.33
C GLU A 123 -6.13 14.34 -15.97
N ALA A 124 -7.06 15.00 -15.28
CA ALA A 124 -7.69 14.36 -14.12
C ALA A 124 -9.17 14.69 -14.00
N ILE A 125 -9.93 13.68 -13.59
CA ILE A 125 -11.38 13.67 -13.59
C ILE A 125 -11.86 13.36 -12.16
N PRO A 126 -12.71 14.20 -11.56
CA PRO A 126 -13.31 13.92 -10.26
C PRO A 126 -14.30 12.76 -10.37
N LEU A 127 -14.27 11.84 -9.40
CA LEU A 127 -15.14 10.67 -9.35
C LEU A 127 -16.13 10.73 -8.19
N ALA A 128 -15.66 11.10 -7.00
CA ALA A 128 -16.49 11.10 -5.80
C ALA A 128 -15.97 12.08 -4.73
N LEU A 129 -16.84 12.38 -3.77
CA LEU A 129 -16.51 13.10 -2.54
C LEU A 129 -16.78 12.20 -1.34
N MET A 130 -15.94 12.32 -0.32
CA MET A 130 -16.04 11.58 0.93
C MET A 130 -15.58 12.43 2.09
N ARG A 131 -15.97 12.06 3.31
CA ARG A 131 -15.64 12.79 4.53
C ARG A 131 -14.94 11.89 5.54
N PRO A 132 -13.96 12.40 6.29
CA PRO A 132 -13.36 11.63 7.35
C PRO A 132 -14.37 11.49 8.50
N VAL A 133 -14.40 10.31 9.11
CA VAL A 133 -15.25 9.98 10.27
C VAL A 133 -14.46 9.12 11.24
N LEU A 134 -14.87 9.11 12.50
CA LEU A 134 -14.41 8.11 13.45
C LEU A 134 -15.20 6.82 13.20
N ALA A 135 -14.51 5.73 12.92
CA ALA A 135 -15.08 4.39 12.91
C ALA A 135 -14.90 3.77 14.29
N VAL A 136 -16.00 3.32 14.88
CA VAL A 136 -16.04 2.56 16.14
C VAL A 136 -16.81 1.27 15.91
N LYS A 137 -16.64 0.28 16.79
CA LYS A 137 -17.54 -0.89 16.78
C LYS A 137 -18.98 -0.47 17.05
N LYS A 138 -19.93 -1.17 16.45
CA LYS A 138 -21.37 -0.99 16.67
C LYS A 138 -21.72 -0.87 18.16
N GLY A 139 -22.56 0.11 18.47
CA GLY A 139 -22.94 0.43 19.85
C GLY A 139 -21.89 1.23 20.63
N ASN A 140 -20.81 1.68 19.97
CA ASN A 140 -19.77 2.55 20.49
C ASN A 140 -19.33 2.22 21.93
N PRO A 141 -18.68 1.05 22.17
CA PRO A 141 -18.44 0.52 23.51
C PRO A 141 -17.54 1.40 24.39
N LYS A 142 -16.74 2.29 23.79
CA LYS A 142 -15.89 3.25 24.49
C LYS A 142 -16.53 4.63 24.68
N ASN A 143 -17.75 4.82 24.17
CA ASN A 143 -18.51 6.06 24.24
C ASN A 143 -17.71 7.26 23.67
N ILE A 144 -17.16 7.09 22.46
CA ILE A 144 -16.35 8.08 21.76
C ILE A 144 -17.28 9.01 20.97
N HIS A 145 -17.18 10.32 21.19
CA HIS A 145 -18.03 11.34 20.56
C HIS A 145 -17.25 12.54 20.03
N ALA A 146 -15.99 12.70 20.44
CA ALA A 146 -15.14 13.82 20.04
C ALA A 146 -13.67 13.41 19.85
N ILE A 147 -12.85 14.34 19.33
CA ILE A 147 -11.41 14.11 19.12
C ILE A 147 -10.68 13.95 20.45
N GLU A 148 -11.15 14.61 21.50
CA GLU A 148 -10.61 14.56 22.85
C GLU A 148 -10.71 13.16 23.45
N ASP A 149 -11.73 12.39 23.09
CA ASP A 149 -11.89 11.01 23.56
C ASP A 149 -10.76 10.10 23.07
N LEU A 150 -10.12 10.44 21.94
CA LEU A 150 -8.97 9.71 21.41
C LEU A 150 -7.73 9.80 22.31
N LEU A 151 -7.72 10.75 23.26
CA LEU A 151 -6.61 10.98 24.20
C LEU A 151 -6.79 10.26 25.54
N ARG A 152 -7.89 9.51 25.71
CA ARG A 152 -8.13 8.73 26.93
C ARG A 152 -7.17 7.54 26.99
N ASP A 153 -6.65 7.25 28.18
CA ASP A 153 -5.72 6.14 28.42
C ASP A 153 -6.31 4.77 28.09
N ASP A 154 -7.64 4.64 28.17
CA ASP A 154 -8.35 3.40 27.86
C ASP A 154 -8.77 3.28 26.38
N VAL A 155 -8.40 4.23 25.52
CA VAL A 155 -8.75 4.25 24.09
C VAL A 155 -7.51 4.04 23.24
N LYS A 156 -7.53 2.99 22.40
CA LYS A 156 -6.54 2.74 21.36
C LYS A 156 -7.07 3.21 20.02
N THR A 157 -6.24 3.94 19.27
CA THR A 157 -6.64 4.56 18.00
C THR A 157 -5.77 4.07 16.85
N ALA A 158 -6.38 3.73 15.71
CA ALA A 158 -5.68 3.53 14.45
C ALA A 158 -5.84 4.75 13.53
N LEU A 159 -4.74 5.30 13.02
CA LEU A 159 -4.76 6.36 12.02
C LEU A 159 -4.13 5.88 10.70
N GLY A 160 -4.57 6.45 9.58
CA GLY A 160 -3.80 6.34 8.35
C GLY A 160 -2.44 7.03 8.54
N ASN A 161 -1.35 6.40 8.09
CA ASN A 161 -0.04 7.03 8.07
C ASN A 161 -0.09 8.25 7.13
N PRO A 162 0.17 9.48 7.62
CA PRO A 162 0.08 10.69 6.79
C PRO A 162 1.00 10.73 5.58
N ASP A 163 2.09 9.96 5.60
CA ASP A 163 3.09 9.93 4.53
C ASP A 163 2.82 8.81 3.52
N GLN A 164 1.76 8.01 3.71
CA GLN A 164 1.42 6.88 2.85
C GLN A 164 -0.04 6.91 2.39
N ALA A 165 -0.96 7.23 3.30
CA ALA A 165 -2.40 7.16 3.11
C ALA A 165 -3.03 8.54 2.94
N ALA A 166 -4.02 8.64 2.05
CA ALA A 166 -4.77 9.87 1.87
C ALA A 166 -5.53 10.32 3.12
N ILE A 167 -6.31 9.42 3.71
CA ILE A 167 -7.02 9.71 4.98
C ILE A 167 -6.05 10.17 6.08
N GLY A 168 -4.82 9.63 6.11
CA GLY A 168 -3.80 10.02 7.09
C GLY A 168 -3.37 11.47 6.92
N LYS A 169 -3.09 11.90 5.68
CA LYS A 169 -2.72 13.28 5.37
C LYS A 169 -3.85 14.25 5.69
N THR A 170 -5.07 13.92 5.28
CA THR A 170 -6.26 14.73 5.57
C THR A 170 -6.51 14.83 7.08
N THR A 171 -6.40 13.70 7.80
CA THR A 171 -6.55 13.66 9.26
C THR A 171 -5.50 14.52 9.94
N ARG A 172 -4.23 14.40 9.55
CA ARG A 172 -3.15 15.24 10.09
C ARG A 172 -3.48 16.71 9.93
N LYS A 173 -3.83 17.14 8.71
CA LYS A 173 -4.20 18.53 8.43
C LYS A 173 -5.33 19.02 9.32
N LEU A 174 -6.43 18.28 9.44
CA LEU A 174 -7.58 18.68 10.25
C LEU A 174 -7.25 18.77 11.74
N LEU A 175 -6.40 17.86 12.23
CA LEU A 175 -5.94 17.86 13.61
C LEU A 175 -4.90 18.96 13.88
N GLU A 176 -4.06 19.32 12.89
CA GLU A 176 -3.15 20.46 12.98
C GLU A 176 -3.93 21.78 13.04
N ASP A 177 -4.90 21.96 12.12
CA ASP A 177 -5.74 23.15 12.03
C ASP A 177 -6.59 23.36 13.32
N SER A 178 -6.88 22.28 14.06
CA SER A 178 -7.61 22.32 15.33
C SER A 178 -6.72 22.20 16.58
N GLY A 179 -5.40 22.12 16.44
CA GLY A 179 -4.45 22.05 17.56
C GLY A 179 -4.40 20.71 18.32
N TYR A 180 -4.97 19.64 17.76
CA TYR A 180 -4.97 18.29 18.36
C TYR A 180 -3.85 17.38 17.88
N TRP A 181 -3.22 17.67 16.73
CA TRP A 181 -2.33 16.71 16.05
C TRP A 181 -1.23 16.15 16.95
N ASP A 182 -0.41 17.01 17.57
CA ASP A 182 0.74 16.54 18.37
C ASP A 182 0.33 15.63 19.53
N ARG A 183 -0.80 15.96 20.18
CA ARG A 183 -1.33 15.18 21.31
C ARG A 183 -1.88 13.84 20.83
N VAL A 184 -2.66 13.84 19.75
CA VAL A 184 -3.25 12.62 19.18
C VAL A 184 -2.17 11.71 18.61
N GLN A 185 -1.22 12.26 17.85
CA GLN A 185 -0.09 11.52 17.31
C GLN A 185 0.72 10.88 18.45
N GLY A 186 1.06 11.67 19.48
CA GLY A 186 1.80 11.16 20.64
C GLY A 186 1.07 10.04 21.38
N HIS A 187 -0.26 10.11 21.48
CA HIS A 187 -1.07 9.04 22.06
C HIS A 187 -1.10 7.79 21.17
N VAL A 188 -1.40 7.96 19.88
CA VAL A 188 -1.45 6.87 18.88
C VAL A 188 -0.11 6.13 18.81
N THR A 189 1.03 6.84 18.84
CA THR A 189 2.36 6.21 18.85
C THR A 189 2.59 5.34 20.09
N LYS A 190 1.96 5.66 21.23
CA LYS A 190 2.12 4.92 22.49
C LYS A 190 1.17 3.74 22.61
N THR A 191 -0.09 3.91 22.22
CA THR A 191 -1.18 2.95 22.53
C THR A 191 -1.89 2.39 21.30
N GLY A 192 -1.70 3.01 20.15
CA GLY A 192 -2.38 2.74 18.90
C GLY A 192 -1.43 2.34 17.77
N VAL A 193 -1.83 2.61 16.54
CA VAL A 193 -1.08 2.22 15.34
C VAL A 193 -1.32 3.20 14.17
N PHE A 194 -0.31 3.32 13.31
CA PHE A 194 -0.44 3.96 12.00
C PHE A 194 -0.46 2.89 10.90
N LYS A 195 -1.35 3.04 9.90
CA LYS A 195 -1.51 2.07 8.81
C LYS A 195 -1.28 2.68 7.43
N PRO A 196 -0.69 1.94 6.49
CA PRO A 196 -0.44 2.41 5.12
C PRO A 196 -1.73 2.63 4.31
N THR A 197 -2.85 2.02 4.69
CA THR A 197 -4.12 2.12 3.95
C THR A 197 -5.35 2.25 4.86
N VAL A 198 -6.42 2.88 4.35
CA VAL A 198 -7.68 3.04 5.11
C VAL A 198 -8.42 1.73 5.40
N PRO A 199 -8.42 0.69 4.52
CA PRO A 199 -9.01 -0.60 4.86
C PRO A 199 -8.28 -1.29 6.02
N GLU A 200 -6.97 -1.09 6.17
CA GLU A 200 -6.22 -1.62 7.31
C GLU A 200 -6.58 -0.92 8.63
N VAL A 201 -6.84 0.40 8.59
CA VAL A 201 -7.40 1.12 9.76
C VAL A 201 -8.75 0.53 10.14
N ALA A 202 -9.67 0.40 9.18
CA ALA A 202 -11.01 -0.14 9.43
C ALA A 202 -10.96 -1.60 9.94
N ASN A 203 -10.06 -2.42 9.39
CA ASN A 203 -9.89 -3.81 9.85
C ASN A 203 -9.41 -3.88 11.31
N ASP A 204 -8.50 -3.01 11.72
CA ASP A 204 -8.01 -2.99 13.11
C ASP A 204 -9.13 -2.68 14.11
N VAL A 205 -10.04 -1.75 13.77
CA VAL A 205 -11.26 -1.50 14.57
C VAL A 205 -12.17 -2.72 14.55
N LYS A 206 -12.42 -3.30 13.37
CA LYS A 206 -13.30 -4.48 13.20
C LYS A 206 -12.86 -5.65 14.08
N ILE A 207 -11.58 -6.01 14.03
CA ILE A 207 -11.04 -7.13 14.83
C ILE A 207 -10.86 -6.76 16.31
N GLY A 208 -10.92 -5.47 16.66
CA GLY A 208 -10.75 -4.97 18.02
C GLY A 208 -9.30 -4.93 18.49
N SER A 209 -8.33 -4.80 17.57
CA SER A 209 -6.94 -4.50 17.95
C SER A 209 -6.81 -3.05 18.44
N VAL A 210 -7.69 -2.17 17.95
CA VAL A 210 -7.93 -0.81 18.45
C VAL A 210 -9.42 -0.59 18.68
N ASP A 211 -9.77 0.50 19.38
CA ASP A 211 -11.16 0.84 19.71
C ASP A 211 -11.81 1.77 18.67
N VAL A 212 -10.99 2.59 18.00
CA VAL A 212 -11.43 3.62 17.05
C VAL A 212 -10.39 3.82 15.95
N GLY A 213 -10.83 4.24 14.78
CA GLY A 213 -9.93 4.71 13.74
C GLY A 213 -10.54 5.82 12.89
N VAL A 214 -9.69 6.64 12.27
CA VAL A 214 -10.18 7.67 11.33
C VAL A 214 -10.21 7.08 9.92
N VAL A 215 -11.40 6.99 9.33
CA VAL A 215 -11.65 6.42 8.01
C VAL A 215 -12.49 7.38 7.16
N TRP A 216 -12.69 7.06 5.87
CA TRP A 216 -13.69 7.74 5.07
C TRP A 216 -15.09 7.18 5.36
N ASP A 217 -16.12 8.03 5.33
CA ASP A 217 -17.52 7.60 5.42
C ASP A 217 -17.88 6.52 4.39
N SER A 218 -17.34 6.64 3.17
CA SER A 218 -17.45 5.65 2.10
C SER A 218 -16.84 4.28 2.41
N THR A 219 -15.97 4.19 3.43
CA THR A 219 -15.37 2.91 3.87
C THR A 219 -16.36 2.09 4.69
N LEU A 220 -17.20 2.73 5.51
CA LEU A 220 -18.06 2.04 6.48
C LEU A 220 -19.09 1.06 5.89
N PRO A 221 -19.69 1.28 4.71
CA PRO A 221 -20.55 0.28 4.07
C PRO A 221 -19.88 -1.09 3.85
N LEU A 222 -18.53 -1.14 3.79
CA LEU A 222 -17.76 -2.37 3.64
C LEU A 222 -17.55 -3.11 4.98
N TYR A 223 -17.91 -2.48 6.10
CA TYR A 223 -17.68 -2.93 7.47
C TYR A 223 -18.98 -2.85 8.27
N PRO A 224 -19.93 -3.78 8.09
CA PRO A 224 -21.25 -3.70 8.71
C PRO A 224 -21.22 -3.77 10.24
N ASP A 225 -20.10 -4.15 10.86
CA ASP A 225 -19.93 -4.20 12.32
C ASP A 225 -19.41 -2.88 12.91
N LEU A 226 -19.13 -1.90 12.06
CA LEU A 226 -18.65 -0.58 12.44
C LEU A 226 -19.74 0.47 12.23
N GLU A 227 -19.67 1.56 12.98
CA GLU A 227 -20.53 2.72 12.83
C GLU A 227 -19.70 4.02 12.82
N ALA A 228 -20.28 5.05 12.21
CA ALA A 228 -19.67 6.36 12.11
C ALA A 228 -19.97 7.19 13.36
N VAL A 229 -18.95 7.81 13.93
CA VAL A 229 -19.07 8.95 14.83
C VAL A 229 -18.55 10.19 14.09
N ARG A 230 -19.42 11.18 13.94
CA ARG A 230 -19.13 12.47 13.30
C ARG A 230 -18.60 13.44 14.35
N THR A 231 -17.61 14.25 13.99
CA THR A 231 -17.07 15.29 14.88
C THR A 231 -16.94 16.61 14.10
N PRO A 232 -17.13 17.78 14.72
CA PRO A 232 -16.95 19.06 14.03
C PRO A 232 -15.57 19.21 13.36
N THR A 233 -14.51 18.69 14.01
CA THR A 233 -13.15 18.71 13.48
C THR A 233 -13.00 17.94 12.18
N LEU A 234 -13.58 16.74 12.10
CA LEU A 234 -13.49 15.92 10.88
C LEU A 234 -14.48 16.40 9.80
N ASP A 235 -15.64 16.90 10.19
CA ASP A 235 -16.68 17.38 9.28
C ASP A 235 -16.24 18.61 8.46
N ALA A 236 -15.23 19.34 8.93
CA ALA A 236 -14.61 20.43 8.20
C ALA A 236 -13.80 19.97 6.97
N GLY A 237 -13.45 18.69 6.89
CA GLY A 237 -12.66 18.11 5.81
C GLY A 237 -13.47 17.31 4.80
N THR A 238 -12.99 17.31 3.56
CA THR A 238 -13.47 16.43 2.49
C THR A 238 -12.27 15.86 1.75
N GLY A 239 -12.39 14.62 1.26
CA GLY A 239 -11.50 14.05 0.28
C GLY A 239 -12.22 13.95 -1.07
N SER A 240 -11.55 14.34 -2.15
CA SER A 240 -12.04 14.08 -3.51
C SER A 240 -11.31 12.89 -4.11
N VAL A 241 -12.07 11.85 -4.46
CA VAL A 241 -11.55 10.72 -5.24
C VAL A 241 -11.47 11.19 -6.69
N MET A 242 -10.28 11.09 -7.27
CA MET A 242 -10.01 11.56 -8.63
C MET A 242 -9.18 10.53 -9.38
N ILE A 243 -9.48 10.35 -10.66
CA ILE A 243 -8.67 9.56 -11.59
C ILE A 243 -7.80 10.49 -12.42
N GLY A 244 -6.51 10.20 -12.51
CA GLY A 244 -5.56 10.87 -13.39
C GLY A 244 -5.14 9.96 -14.53
N VAL A 245 -5.08 10.51 -15.75
CA VAL A 245 -4.43 9.88 -16.91
C VAL A 245 -2.94 10.19 -16.83
N LEU A 246 -2.11 9.15 -16.78
CA LEU A 246 -0.67 9.29 -16.60
C LEU A 246 0.03 9.76 -17.87
N THR A 247 1.13 10.48 -17.70
CA THR A 247 1.95 10.91 -18.84
C THR A 247 2.67 9.76 -19.54
N SER A 248 2.83 8.63 -18.84
CA SER A 248 3.45 7.40 -19.32
C SER A 248 2.56 6.51 -20.20
N SER A 249 1.25 6.82 -20.30
CA SER A 249 0.37 6.26 -21.34
C SER A 249 0.82 6.63 -22.75
#